data_AF-A0A2J6MXW4-F1
#
_entry.id   AF-A0A2J6MXW4-F1
#
_cell.length_a   1.000
_cell.length_b   1.000
_cell.length_c   1.000
_cell.angle_alpha   90.00
_cell.angle_beta   90.00
_cell.angle_gamma   90.00
#
_symmetry.space_group_name_H-M   'P 1'
#
loop_
_entity.id
_entity.type
_entity.pdbx_description
1 polymer ?
#
loop_
_entity_poly.entity_id
_entity_poly.type
_entity_poly.pdbx_seq_one_letter_code
_entity_poly.pdbx_strand_id
1 'polypeptide(L)'
;MPSAESHPQNDFMNAARKERKRVEIYLVNGIRLTGCIESFDQYLVMLRTPVGLQGIYKRAISTIQLDTGTRPGPRPNRPAHGGEHSSRGPHSTHGPREYREPREPREPRESYSPGGPGPERAPSEGPVVVTRRRRLYGNVAGGGNNGGNNGGNNGGEGSGNS
;
A
#
# COMPACT_ATOMS: atom_id res chain seq x y z
N MET A 1 -30.42 23.16 -13.05
CA MET A 1 -29.45 22.32 -12.34
C MET A 1 -28.51 21.75 -13.38
N PRO A 2 -27.20 22.05 -13.39
CA PRO A 2 -26.30 21.39 -14.31
C PRO A 2 -26.31 19.90 -13.98
N SER A 3 -26.70 19.06 -14.94
CA SER A 3 -26.59 17.61 -14.81
C SER A 3 -25.12 17.30 -14.56
N ALA A 4 -24.81 16.82 -13.36
CA ALA A 4 -23.44 16.41 -13.03
C ALA A 4 -23.03 15.35 -14.07
N GLU A 5 -22.06 15.68 -14.92
CA GLU A 5 -21.47 14.71 -15.83
C GLU A 5 -21.07 13.47 -15.02
N SER A 6 -21.51 12.29 -15.44
CA SER A 6 -21.16 11.05 -14.76
C SER A 6 -19.65 10.86 -14.87
N HIS A 7 -18.97 10.96 -13.73
CA HIS A 7 -17.53 10.73 -13.65
C HIS A 7 -17.33 9.30 -13.12
N PRO A 8 -16.92 8.33 -13.96
CA PRO A 8 -16.95 6.91 -13.60
C PRO A 8 -16.20 6.57 -12.30
N GLN A 9 -15.13 7.31 -11.98
CA GLN A 9 -14.45 7.20 -10.70
C GLN A 9 -15.36 7.57 -9.53
N ASN A 10 -16.05 8.71 -9.62
CA ASN A 10 -16.95 9.17 -8.56
C ASN A 10 -18.15 8.23 -8.41
N ASP A 11 -18.65 7.69 -9.52
CA ASP A 11 -19.76 6.73 -9.50
C ASP A 11 -19.36 5.45 -8.77
N PHE A 12 -18.18 4.89 -9.09
CA PHE A 12 -17.63 3.74 -8.38
C PHE A 12 -17.44 4.02 -6.88
N MET A 13 -16.79 5.13 -6.51
CA MET A 13 -16.53 5.47 -5.11
C MET A 13 -17.83 5.73 -4.34
N ASN A 14 -18.81 6.38 -4.97
CA ASN A 14 -20.13 6.61 -4.38
C ASN A 14 -20.89 5.31 -4.16
N ALA A 15 -20.89 4.39 -5.14
CA ALA A 15 -21.53 3.09 -5.00
C ALA A 15 -20.90 2.29 -3.85
N ALA A 16 -19.57 2.18 -3.83
CA ALA A 16 -18.85 1.50 -2.76
C ALA A 16 -19.11 2.12 -1.37
N ARG A 17 -19.15 3.45 -1.27
CA ARG A 17 -19.49 4.18 -0.03
C ARG A 17 -20.92 3.91 0.42
N LYS A 18 -21.92 4.07 -0.46
CA LYS A 18 -23.34 3.93 -0.14
C LYS A 18 -23.67 2.52 0.37
N GLU A 19 -23.11 1.51 -0.29
CA GLU A 19 -23.34 0.11 0.06
C GLU A 19 -22.40 -0.40 1.16
N ARG A 20 -21.52 0.46 1.68
CA ARG A 20 -20.47 0.12 2.65
C ARG A 20 -19.63 -1.10 2.22
N LYS A 21 -19.42 -1.25 0.91
CA LYS A 21 -18.61 -2.33 0.35
C LYS A 21 -17.18 -2.22 0.86
N ARG A 22 -16.59 -3.36 1.21
CA ARG A 22 -15.18 -3.45 1.57
C ARG A 22 -14.33 -3.26 0.31
N VAL A 23 -13.28 -2.46 0.44
CA VAL A 23 -12.34 -2.13 -0.63
C VAL A 23 -10.91 -2.42 -0.20
N GLU A 24 -10.07 -2.71 -1.18
CA GLU A 24 -8.63 -2.75 -1.05
C GLU A 24 -8.03 -1.55 -1.80
N ILE A 25 -7.23 -0.76 -1.10
CA ILE A 25 -6.52 0.39 -1.64
C ILE A 25 -5.04 0.05 -1.66
N TYR A 26 -4.47 -0.01 -2.86
CA TYR A 26 -3.05 -0.19 -3.09
C TYR A 26 -2.39 1.17 -3.21
N LEU A 27 -1.34 1.37 -2.42
CA LEU A 27 -0.53 2.56 -2.49
C LEU A 27 0.61 2.38 -3.48
N VAL A 28 1.14 3.48 -4.00
CA VAL A 28 2.26 3.49 -4.95
C VAL A 28 3.51 2.81 -4.41
N ASN A 29 3.71 2.80 -3.10
CA ASN A 29 4.82 2.12 -2.42
C ASN A 29 4.57 0.62 -2.18
N GLY A 30 3.46 0.07 -2.67
CA GLY A 30 3.09 -1.34 -2.52
C GLY A 30 2.35 -1.70 -1.23
N ILE A 31 2.13 -0.76 -0.30
CA ILE A 31 1.30 -1.00 0.88
C ILE A 31 -0.16 -1.20 0.46
N ARG A 32 -0.84 -2.18 1.07
CA ARG A 32 -2.27 -2.42 0.87
C ARG A 32 -3.06 -2.07 2.13
N LEU A 33 -4.05 -1.21 1.98
CA LEU A 33 -5.01 -0.84 3.03
C LEU A 33 -6.35 -1.47 2.71
N THR A 34 -7.05 -1.98 3.73
CA THR A 34 -8.37 -2.62 3.55
C THR A 34 -9.36 -1.99 4.51
N GLY A 35 -10.55 -1.66 4.01
CA GLY A 35 -11.58 -0.99 4.80
C GLY A 35 -12.83 -0.66 3.99
N CYS A 36 -13.67 0.23 4.50
CA CYS A 36 -14.82 0.76 3.78
C CYS A 36 -14.62 2.26 3.54
N ILE A 37 -15.04 2.77 2.38
CA ILE A 37 -14.96 4.21 2.08
C ILE A 37 -16.01 4.93 2.93
N GLU A 38 -15.57 5.86 3.77
CA GLU A 38 -16.44 6.72 4.57
C GLU A 38 -16.87 7.95 3.76
N SER A 39 -15.91 8.62 3.12
CA SER A 39 -16.12 9.79 2.28
C SER A 39 -14.94 9.98 1.33
N PHE A 40 -15.10 10.84 0.32
CA PHE A 40 -14.04 11.22 -0.60
C PHE A 40 -14.34 12.58 -1.24
N ASP A 41 -13.31 13.23 -1.74
CA ASP A 41 -13.40 14.45 -2.53
C ASP A 41 -12.47 14.36 -3.77
N GLN A 42 -12.10 15.52 -4.33
CA GLN A 42 -11.20 15.60 -5.46
C GLN A 42 -9.80 15.02 -5.18
N TYR A 43 -9.30 15.11 -3.95
CA TYR A 43 -7.90 14.82 -3.58
C TYR A 43 -7.73 13.72 -2.52
N LEU A 44 -8.73 13.48 -1.67
CA LEU A 44 -8.67 12.60 -0.51
C LEU A 44 -9.74 11.50 -0.57
N VAL A 45 -9.38 10.36 0.01
CA VAL A 45 -10.30 9.26 0.34
C VAL A 45 -10.20 8.99 1.84
N MET A 46 -11.33 9.01 2.54
CA MET A 46 -11.42 8.66 3.94
C MET A 46 -11.79 7.19 4.06
N LEU A 47 -10.84 6.37 4.50
CA LEU A 47 -11.00 4.93 4.66
C LEU A 47 -11.25 4.58 6.13
N ARG A 48 -12.38 3.92 6.41
CA ARG A 48 -12.67 3.34 7.71
C ARG A 48 -12.09 1.94 7.80
N THR A 49 -11.18 1.75 8.75
CA THR A 49 -10.50 0.50 9.06
C THR A 49 -10.86 0.07 10.50
N PRO A 50 -10.54 -1.17 10.92
CA PRO A 50 -10.70 -1.59 12.31
C PRO A 50 -9.93 -0.70 13.31
N VAL A 51 -8.82 -0.10 12.88
CA VAL A 51 -7.99 0.79 13.71
C VAL A 51 -8.57 2.21 13.80
N GLY A 52 -9.49 2.56 12.92
CA GLY A 52 -10.15 3.86 12.88
C GLY A 52 -10.24 4.45 11.49
N LEU A 53 -10.48 5.76 11.43
CA LEU A 53 -10.63 6.52 10.19
C LEU A 53 -9.27 7.09 9.73
N GLN A 54 -8.89 6.82 8.49
CA GLN A 54 -7.63 7.24 7.90
C GLN A 54 -7.88 8.05 6.63
N GLY A 55 -7.18 9.18 6.48
CA GLY A 55 -7.21 9.97 5.25
C GLY A 55 -6.06 9.57 4.32
N ILE A 56 -6.39 9.26 3.06
CA ILE A 56 -5.44 8.81 2.04
C ILE A 56 -5.50 9.79 0.86
N TYR A 57 -4.38 10.43 0.53
CA TYR A 57 -4.28 11.28 -0.65
C TYR A 57 -4.28 10.43 -1.92
N LYS A 58 -5.09 10.82 -2.91
CA LYS A 58 -5.17 10.11 -4.21
C LYS A 58 -3.83 10.01 -4.93
N ARG A 59 -2.92 10.98 -4.73
CA ARG A 59 -1.55 10.93 -5.27
C ARG A 59 -0.73 9.72 -4.79
N ALA A 60 -1.07 9.19 -3.62
CA ALA A 60 -0.42 8.01 -3.05
C ALA A 60 -1.08 6.70 -3.49
N ILE A 61 -2.22 6.75 -4.20
CA ILE A 61 -3.02 5.57 -4.55
C ILE A 61 -2.66 5.11 -5.95
N SER A 62 -2.30 3.84 -6.09
CA SER A 62 -2.11 3.19 -7.39
C SER A 62 -3.40 2.52 -7.87
N THR A 63 -4.16 1.87 -6.98
CA THR A 63 -5.36 1.10 -7.36
C THR A 63 -6.36 1.04 -6.23
N ILE A 64 -7.66 1.06 -6.56
CA ILE A 64 -8.76 0.78 -5.64
C ILE A 64 -9.62 -0.31 -6.27
N GLN A 65 -9.85 -1.39 -5.54
CA GLN A 65 -10.71 -2.49 -5.98
C GLN A 65 -11.68 -2.91 -4.88
N LEU A 66 -12.78 -3.55 -5.27
CA LEU A 66 -13.67 -4.20 -4.31
C LEU A 66 -12.97 -5.41 -3.70
N ASP A 67 -13.12 -5.58 -2.39
CA ASP A 67 -12.70 -6.80 -1.71
C ASP A 67 -13.82 -7.83 -1.87
N THR A 68 -13.70 -8.67 -2.89
CA THR A 68 -14.66 -9.75 -3.18
C THR A 68 -14.48 -10.97 -2.27
N GLY A 69 -13.53 -10.96 -1.32
CA GLY A 69 -13.26 -12.09 -0.43
C GLY A 69 -12.67 -13.32 -1.13
N THR A 70 -12.61 -13.33 -2.46
CA THR A 70 -11.95 -14.35 -3.26
C THR A 70 -10.46 -14.08 -3.29
N ARG A 71 -9.75 -14.57 -2.27
CA ARG A 71 -8.32 -14.88 -2.46
C ARG A 71 -8.24 -15.76 -3.71
N PRO A 72 -7.46 -15.40 -4.75
CA PRO A 72 -7.17 -16.34 -5.82
C PRO A 72 -6.65 -17.61 -5.15
N GLY A 73 -7.40 -18.70 -5.26
CA GLY A 73 -7.00 -19.99 -4.71
C GLY A 73 -5.63 -20.37 -5.26
N PRO A 74 -4.89 -21.28 -4.59
CA PRO A 74 -3.66 -21.84 -5.13
C PRO A 74 -3.94 -22.27 -6.58
N ARG A 75 -3.19 -21.71 -7.53
CA ARG A 75 -3.31 -22.11 -8.94
C ARG A 75 -3.17 -23.64 -8.97
N PRO A 76 -4.16 -24.39 -9.51
CA PRO A 76 -4.02 -25.84 -9.60
C PRO A 76 -2.73 -26.12 -10.35
N ASN A 77 -1.93 -27.02 -9.78
CA ASN A 77 -0.65 -27.44 -10.32
C ASN A 77 -0.89 -27.82 -11.78
N ARG A 78 -0.30 -27.07 -12.72
CA ARG A 78 -0.37 -27.37 -14.14
C ARG A 78 0.10 -28.82 -14.30
N PRO A 79 -0.70 -29.74 -14.85
CA PRO A 79 -0.26 -31.10 -15.05
C PRO A 79 1.03 -31.05 -15.87
N ALA A 80 2.13 -31.52 -15.28
CA ALA A 80 3.31 -31.87 -16.04
C ALA A 80 2.85 -32.96 -17.02
N HIS A 81 2.72 -32.60 -18.30
CA HIS A 81 2.37 -33.53 -19.35
C HIS A 81 3.57 -34.46 -19.56
N GLY A 82 3.64 -35.48 -18.71
CA GLY A 82 4.60 -36.56 -18.78
C GLY A 82 4.06 -37.66 -19.68
N GLY A 83 4.69 -37.77 -20.85
CA GLY A 83 5.06 -39.03 -21.47
C GLY A 83 3.97 -39.98 -21.94
N GLU A 84 3.52 -39.81 -23.18
CA GLU A 84 3.10 -40.93 -24.03
C GLU A 84 3.77 -40.82 -25.40
N HIS A 85 4.84 -41.61 -25.57
CA HIS A 85 5.45 -41.89 -26.87
C HIS A 85 4.53 -42.85 -27.64
N SER A 86 3.75 -42.33 -28.57
CA SER A 86 3.14 -43.14 -29.62
C SER A 86 3.68 -42.69 -30.98
N SER A 87 4.41 -43.62 -31.60
CA SER A 87 4.49 -43.80 -33.06
C SER A 87 5.23 -42.74 -33.87
N ARG A 88 6.52 -43.04 -34.14
CA ARG A 88 7.35 -42.47 -35.20
C ARG A 88 6.58 -42.46 -36.55
N GLY A 89 6.22 -41.29 -37.04
CA GLY A 89 5.86 -41.03 -38.44
C GLY A 89 7.09 -40.60 -39.25
N PRO A 90 7.17 -40.92 -40.55
CA PRO A 90 8.36 -40.70 -41.35
C PRO A 90 8.58 -39.22 -41.70
N HIS A 91 9.85 -38.86 -41.69
CA HIS A 91 10.43 -37.55 -41.97
C HIS A 91 9.93 -36.99 -43.32
N SER A 92 9.15 -35.90 -43.28
CA SER A 92 8.87 -35.09 -44.48
C SER A 92 9.85 -33.93 -44.56
N THR A 93 10.42 -33.84 -45.74
CA THR A 93 11.60 -33.10 -46.17
C THR A 93 11.49 -31.60 -45.94
N HIS A 94 12.55 -31.02 -45.39
CA HIS A 94 12.72 -29.58 -45.25
C HIS A 94 12.69 -28.88 -46.62
N GLY A 95 11.79 -27.90 -46.79
CA GLY A 95 11.91 -26.89 -47.85
C GLY A 95 13.12 -25.98 -47.58
N PRO A 96 13.78 -25.43 -48.62
CA PRO A 96 14.95 -24.60 -48.44
C PRO A 96 14.56 -23.32 -47.68
N ARG A 97 15.24 -23.09 -46.55
CA ARG A 97 15.14 -21.86 -45.76
C ARG A 97 15.54 -20.68 -46.65
N GLU A 98 14.62 -19.74 -46.88
CA GLU A 98 14.98 -18.45 -47.46
C GLU A 98 16.05 -17.79 -46.60
N TYR A 99 17.08 -17.30 -47.26
CA TYR A 99 18.16 -16.52 -46.67
C TYR A 99 17.56 -15.24 -46.08
N ARG A 100 17.38 -15.21 -44.76
CA ARG A 100 17.05 -13.97 -44.06
C ARG A 100 18.27 -13.06 -44.13
N GLU A 101 18.13 -11.91 -44.77
CA GLU A 101 19.20 -10.92 -44.91
C GLU A 101 19.82 -10.57 -43.54
N PRO A 102 21.15 -10.41 -43.45
CA PRO A 102 21.80 -9.89 -42.26
C PRO A 102 21.30 -8.48 -41.96
N ARG A 103 20.79 -8.23 -40.75
CA ARG A 103 20.48 -6.87 -40.31
C ARG A 103 21.76 -6.03 -40.29
N GLU A 104 21.68 -4.82 -40.81
CA GLU A 104 22.81 -3.88 -40.80
C GLU A 104 23.32 -3.60 -39.38
N PRO A 105 24.65 -3.40 -39.21
CA PRO A 105 25.23 -2.99 -37.93
C PRO A 105 24.69 -1.61 -37.54
N ARG A 106 24.24 -1.47 -36.29
CA ARG A 106 23.90 -0.16 -35.74
C ARG A 106 25.17 0.67 -35.54
N GLU A 107 25.13 1.92 -36.00
CA GLU A 107 26.14 2.95 -35.76
C GLU A 107 26.56 3.02 -34.27
N PRO A 108 27.86 3.18 -33.95
CA PRO A 108 28.31 3.37 -32.58
C PRO A 108 27.81 4.73 -32.07
N ARG A 109 27.06 4.72 -30.96
CA ARG A 109 26.68 5.98 -30.28
C ARG A 109 27.94 6.73 -29.84
N GLU A 110 27.98 8.01 -30.18
CA GLU A 110 28.98 8.98 -29.73
C GLU A 110 29.13 8.94 -28.20
N SER A 111 30.38 8.94 -27.79
CA SER A 111 30.87 8.92 -26.41
C SER A 111 30.37 10.12 -25.60
N TYR A 112 29.63 9.85 -24.52
CA TYR A 112 29.29 10.86 -23.52
C TYR A 112 30.47 11.04 -22.53
N SER A 113 31.07 12.23 -22.54
CA SER A 113 32.09 12.66 -21.56
C SER A 113 31.50 12.78 -20.14
N PRO A 114 32.23 12.37 -19.09
CA PRO A 114 31.72 12.44 -17.72
C PRO A 114 32.04 13.81 -17.10
N GLY A 115 31.01 14.57 -16.75
CA GLY A 115 31.16 15.81 -16.00
C GLY A 115 29.83 16.39 -15.54
N GLY A 116 29.41 16.08 -14.31
CA GLY A 116 28.24 16.68 -13.66
C GLY A 116 28.20 16.33 -12.16
N PRO A 117 27.82 17.28 -11.28
CA PRO A 117 28.12 17.26 -9.84
C PRO A 117 27.21 16.29 -9.04
N GLY A 118 27.68 15.93 -7.85
CA GLY A 118 27.17 14.84 -7.01
C GLY A 118 25.71 14.97 -6.52
N PRO A 119 25.16 13.89 -5.93
CA PRO A 119 23.74 13.80 -5.64
C PRO A 119 23.33 14.70 -4.46
N GLU A 120 22.59 15.76 -4.75
CA GLU A 120 21.70 16.37 -3.76
C GLU A 120 20.69 15.32 -3.31
N ARG A 121 20.59 15.16 -1.99
CA ARG A 121 19.67 14.24 -1.32
C ARG A 121 18.23 14.60 -1.68
N ALA A 122 17.59 13.76 -2.50
CA ALA A 122 16.19 13.94 -2.89
C ALA A 122 15.27 14.01 -1.64
N PRO A 123 14.27 14.92 -1.62
CA PRO A 123 13.26 14.93 -0.58
C PRO A 123 12.45 13.64 -0.65
N SER A 124 12.14 13.05 0.51
CA SER A 124 11.42 11.78 0.60
C SER A 124 10.01 11.90 0.00
N GLU A 125 9.84 11.45 -1.25
CA GLU A 125 8.55 11.25 -1.93
C GLU A 125 7.77 10.04 -1.38
N GLY A 126 7.87 9.77 -0.07
CA GLY A 126 7.09 8.74 0.58
C GLY A 126 5.62 9.19 0.71
N PRO A 127 4.63 8.28 0.57
CA PRO A 127 3.22 8.64 0.64
C PRO A 127 2.83 9.14 2.03
N VAL A 128 2.15 10.28 2.08
CA VAL A 128 1.67 10.91 3.31
C VAL A 128 0.33 10.28 3.71
N VAL A 129 0.32 9.49 4.79
CA VAL A 129 -0.90 8.95 5.40
C VAL A 129 -1.22 9.78 6.65
N VAL A 130 -2.40 10.42 6.67
CA VAL A 130 -2.81 11.25 7.81
C VAL A 130 -3.74 10.44 8.70
N THR A 131 -3.23 10.04 9.87
CA THR A 131 -4.05 9.42 10.92
C THR A 131 -4.28 10.43 12.04
N ARG A 132 -5.51 10.90 12.22
CA ARG A 132 -5.84 11.78 13.35
C ARG A 132 -5.91 10.94 14.63
N ARG A 133 -4.81 10.86 15.37
CA ARG A 133 -4.82 10.27 16.72
C ARG A 133 -5.69 11.16 17.63
N ARG A 134 -6.84 10.64 18.09
CA ARG A 134 -7.59 11.29 19.16
C ARG A 134 -6.72 11.24 20.42
N ARG A 135 -6.26 12.40 20.89
CA ARG A 135 -5.76 12.52 22.26
C ARG A 135 -6.98 12.31 23.17
N LEU A 136 -6.94 11.28 24.00
CA LEU A 136 -7.81 11.21 25.18
C LEU A 136 -7.33 12.36 26.06
N TYR A 137 -8.13 13.41 26.20
CA TYR A 137 -7.81 14.50 27.12
C TYR A 137 -7.81 13.92 28.54
N GLY A 138 -6.62 13.90 29.14
CA GLY A 138 -6.43 13.63 30.55
C GLY A 138 -6.91 14.82 31.39
N ASN A 139 -7.44 14.48 32.57
CA ASN A 139 -7.79 15.32 33.69
C ASN A 139 -6.91 16.58 33.83
N VAL A 140 -7.55 17.76 33.78
CA VAL A 140 -7.03 18.98 34.38
C VAL A 140 -7.80 19.21 35.68
N ALA A 141 -7.23 18.75 36.79
CA ALA A 141 -7.55 19.27 38.11
C ALA A 141 -6.22 19.78 38.69
N GLY A 142 -5.92 21.04 38.41
CA GLY A 142 -4.78 21.75 38.96
C GLY A 142 -5.17 22.54 40.20
N GLY A 143 -4.27 22.53 41.19
CA GLY A 143 -3.96 23.72 41.97
C GLY A 143 -4.49 23.79 43.40
N GLY A 144 -3.59 23.57 44.36
CA GLY A 144 -3.57 24.30 45.64
C GLY A 144 -3.77 23.47 46.90
N ASN A 145 -2.68 23.13 47.60
CA ASN A 145 -2.45 23.73 48.92
C ASN A 145 -1.02 23.50 49.41
N ASN A 146 -0.40 24.61 49.80
CA ASN A 146 0.86 24.68 50.51
C ASN A 146 0.53 24.62 52.01
N GLY A 147 1.13 23.72 52.76
CA GLY A 147 0.98 23.68 54.22
C GLY A 147 1.36 22.35 54.84
N GLY A 148 2.29 22.36 55.78
CA GLY A 148 2.45 21.25 56.73
C GLY A 148 3.89 20.87 57.05
N ASN A 149 4.46 21.61 58.00
CA ASN A 149 5.74 21.41 58.65
C ASN A 149 5.83 20.10 59.47
N ASN A 150 7.07 19.63 59.66
CA ASN A 150 7.65 18.99 60.84
C ASN A 150 7.62 17.45 61.04
N GLY A 151 8.82 16.88 61.20
CA GLY A 151 9.17 16.17 62.45
C GLY A 151 9.50 14.67 62.39
N GLY A 152 10.76 14.34 62.74
CA GLY A 152 11.21 13.05 63.35
C GLY A 152 11.54 11.94 62.35
N ASN A 153 12.79 11.57 62.06
CA ASN A 153 13.88 11.05 62.91
C ASN A 153 13.57 9.72 63.65
N ASN A 154 14.42 8.73 63.32
CA ASN A 154 14.88 7.56 64.09
C ASN A 154 14.06 6.26 64.18
N GLY A 155 14.84 5.16 64.09
CA GLY A 155 14.56 3.80 64.55
C GLY A 155 14.04 2.89 63.43
N GLY A 156 14.69 1.81 62.99
CA GLY A 156 15.56 0.90 63.73
C GLY A 156 14.79 -0.40 63.99
N GLU A 157 15.34 -1.52 63.49
CA GLU A 157 15.00 -2.92 63.86
C GLU A 157 13.63 -3.42 63.35
N GLY A 158 13.40 -4.65 62.93
CA GLY A 158 14.11 -5.93 62.98
C GLY A 158 13.04 -7.04 62.89
N SER A 159 13.37 -8.17 62.25
CA SER A 159 12.58 -9.44 62.21
C SER A 159 11.18 -9.37 61.59
N GLY A 160 10.81 -10.18 60.60
CA GLY A 160 10.90 -11.63 60.59
C GLY A 160 9.59 -12.21 61.12
N ASN A 161 8.71 -12.70 60.25
CA ASN A 161 8.09 -14.00 60.46
C ASN A 161 7.54 -14.57 59.15
N SER A 162 7.56 -15.90 59.15
CA SER A 162 7.29 -16.87 58.08
C SER A 162 5.89 -16.85 57.51
#